data_AF-A0A3D0NKS9-F1
#
_entry.id   AF-A0A3D0NKS9-F1
#
_cell.length_a   1.000
_cell.length_b   1.000
_cell.length_c   1.000
_cell.angle_alpha   90.00
_cell.angle_beta   90.00
_cell.angle_gamma   90.00
#
_symmetry.space_group_name_H-M   'P 1'
#
loop_
_entity.id
_entity.type
_entity.pdbx_description
1 polymer ?
#
loop_
_entity_poly.entity_id
_entity_poly.type
_entity_poly.pdbx_seq_one_letter_code
_entity_poly.pdbx_strand_id
1 'polypeptide(L)'
;MNILLKENTHSRKTTRVGQGWCMPQQILRFGGQLMEQQLWCWGRDVERVEGNLLMEFGFERHRECEIDPQSTCYRLDCDELHVCLWGFGMFFGRRDLGGLFVNRFDFRPGWAPIESLA
;
A
#
# COMPACT_ATOMS: atom_id res chain seq x y z
N MET A 1 21.07 18.40 46.37
CA MET A 1 21.55 17.05 46.04
C MET A 1 20.39 16.31 45.38
N ASN A 2 20.61 15.86 44.15
CA ASN A 2 19.71 15.07 43.29
C ASN A 2 19.11 13.87 44.09
N ILE A 3 17.95 13.30 43.74
CA ILE A 3 17.79 12.39 42.61
C ILE A 3 16.33 12.36 42.12
N LEU A 4 16.22 12.65 40.83
CA LEU A 4 15.10 12.39 39.92
C LEU A 4 14.77 10.87 39.90
N LEU A 5 13.59 10.48 40.37
CA LEU A 5 13.07 9.14 40.11
C LEU A 5 12.58 9.10 38.65
N LYS A 6 13.33 8.41 37.80
CA LYS A 6 12.92 8.09 36.43
C LYS A 6 11.70 7.17 36.47
N GLU A 7 10.54 7.66 36.06
CA GLU A 7 9.43 6.81 35.67
C GLU A 7 9.81 6.07 34.40
N ASN A 8 10.06 4.76 34.53
CA ASN A 8 10.21 3.86 33.40
C ASN A 8 8.83 3.66 32.76
N THR A 9 8.47 4.53 31.82
CA THR A 9 7.40 4.28 30.86
C THR A 9 7.86 3.20 29.87
N HIS A 10 7.78 1.95 30.32
CA HIS A 10 7.75 0.81 29.40
C HIS A 10 6.46 0.92 28.58
N SER A 11 6.55 1.62 27.45
CA SER A 11 5.55 1.57 26.39
C SER A 11 5.37 0.10 26.03
N ARG A 12 4.27 -0.49 26.49
CA ARG A 12 3.81 -1.81 26.06
C ARG A 12 3.62 -1.69 24.56
N LYS A 13 4.59 -2.18 23.78
CA LYS A 13 4.37 -2.51 22.38
C LYS A 13 3.26 -3.55 22.37
N THR A 14 2.02 -3.11 22.16
CA THR A 14 0.91 -3.98 21.83
C THR A 14 1.31 -4.72 20.57
N THR A 15 1.78 -5.96 20.75
CA THR A 15 1.97 -6.90 19.66
C THR A 15 0.58 -7.15 19.10
N ARG A 16 0.19 -6.40 18.06
CA ARG A 16 -0.97 -6.78 17.26
C ARG A 16 -0.63 -8.16 16.74
N VAL A 17 -1.33 -9.18 17.25
CA VAL A 17 -1.32 -10.51 16.67
C VAL A 17 -1.77 -10.29 15.23
N GLY A 18 -0.83 -10.33 14.29
CA GLY A 18 -1.14 -10.11 12.89
C GLY A 18 -2.18 -11.15 12.52
N GLN A 19 -3.42 -10.72 12.28
CA GLN A 19 -4.41 -11.56 11.62
C GLN A 19 -4.00 -11.68 10.16
N GLY A 20 -2.93 -12.45 9.93
CA GLY A 20 -2.54 -12.88 8.61
C GLY A 20 -3.61 -13.84 8.12
N TRP A 21 -4.11 -13.59 6.92
CA TRP A 21 -4.96 -14.53 6.22
C TRP A 21 -4.20 -15.86 6.08
N CYS A 22 -4.83 -16.98 6.43
CA CYS A 22 -4.23 -18.30 6.21
C CYS A 22 -4.21 -18.56 4.71
N MET A 23 -3.11 -18.20 4.06
CA MET A 23 -2.93 -18.35 2.62
C MET A 23 -2.05 -19.58 2.34
N PRO A 24 -2.53 -20.54 1.53
CA PRO A 24 -1.70 -21.64 1.05
C PRO A 24 -0.42 -21.14 0.38
N GLN A 25 0.69 -21.85 0.56
CA GLN A 25 1.99 -21.45 0.02
C GLN A 25 1.96 -21.32 -1.52
N GLN A 26 1.14 -22.13 -2.21
CA GLN A 26 0.98 -21.99 -3.66
C GLN A 26 0.35 -20.64 -4.04
N ILE A 27 -0.61 -20.15 -3.25
CA ILE A 27 -1.24 -18.84 -3.49
C ILE A 27 -0.25 -17.72 -3.25
N LEU A 28 0.55 -17.77 -2.17
CA LEU A 28 1.57 -16.76 -1.90
C LEU A 28 2.60 -16.69 -3.03
N ARG A 29 3.09 -17.85 -3.50
CA ARG A 29 4.08 -17.91 -4.57
C ARG A 29 3.52 -17.41 -5.90
N PHE A 30 2.36 -17.94 -6.30
CA PHE A 30 1.75 -17.58 -7.58
C PHE A 30 1.26 -16.13 -7.59
N GLY A 31 0.67 -15.68 -6.48
CA GLY A 31 0.23 -14.31 -6.31
C GLY A 31 1.39 -13.31 -6.36
N GLY A 32 2.55 -13.62 -5.75
CA GLY A 32 3.74 -12.78 -5.88
C GLY A 32 4.19 -12.59 -7.33
N GLN A 33 4.19 -13.67 -8.12
CA GLN A 33 4.51 -13.62 -9.55
C GLN A 33 3.50 -12.79 -10.34
N LEU A 34 2.20 -12.95 -10.05
CA LEU A 34 1.15 -12.15 -10.69
C LEU A 34 1.24 -10.67 -10.31
N MET A 35 1.53 -10.37 -9.05
CA MET A 35 1.64 -8.99 -8.58
C MET A 35 2.86 -8.29 -9.20
N GLU A 36 3.98 -8.99 -9.32
CA GLU A 36 5.15 -8.48 -10.03
C GLU A 36 4.86 -8.23 -11.52
N GLN A 37 4.21 -9.18 -12.19
CA GLN A 37 3.77 -8.99 -13.58
C GLN A 37 2.83 -7.78 -13.70
N GLN A 38 1.84 -7.67 -12.82
CA GLN A 38 0.84 -6.62 -12.88
C GLN A 38 1.44 -5.23 -12.66
N LEU A 39 2.36 -5.10 -11.70
CA LEU A 39 3.12 -3.87 -11.47
C LEU A 39 4.01 -3.51 -12.65
N TRP A 40 4.64 -4.50 -13.29
CA TRP A 40 5.38 -4.26 -14.53
C TRP A 40 4.46 -3.76 -15.64
N CYS A 41 3.32 -4.40 -15.86
CA CYS A 41 2.33 -3.97 -16.85
C CYS A 41 1.83 -2.54 -16.60
N TRP A 42 1.54 -2.19 -15.34
CA TRP A 42 1.14 -0.82 -15.00
C TRP A 42 2.27 0.18 -15.21
N GLY A 43 3.51 -0.13 -14.83
CA GLY A 43 4.65 0.77 -15.00
C GLY A 43 5.05 1.03 -16.47
N ARG A 44 4.52 0.24 -17.42
CA ARG A 44 4.70 0.44 -18.87
C ARG A 44 3.78 1.53 -19.43
N ASP A 45 2.84 2.03 -18.64
CA ASP A 45 1.88 3.08 -19.02
C ASP A 45 2.55 4.37 -19.52
N VAL A 46 3.72 4.72 -18.98
CA VAL A 46 4.51 5.89 -19.36
C VAL A 46 5.11 5.80 -20.77
N GLU A 47 5.18 4.60 -21.34
CA GLU A 47 5.77 4.39 -22.68
C GLU A 47 4.77 4.64 -23.81
N ARG A 48 3.49 4.80 -23.47
CA ARG A 48 2.45 5.15 -24.43
C ARG A 48 2.64 6.60 -24.90
N VAL A 49 2.68 6.78 -26.21
CA VAL A 49 2.96 8.08 -26.86
C VAL A 49 1.85 9.10 -26.58
N GLU A 50 0.60 8.64 -26.51
CA GLU A 50 -0.58 9.47 -26.28
C GLU A 50 -0.72 9.94 -24.82
N GLY A 51 0.17 9.50 -23.94
CA GLY A 51 0.20 9.85 -22.52
C GLY A 51 -0.12 8.69 -21.60
N ASN A 52 -0.09 8.98 -20.30
CA ASN A 52 -0.18 8.01 -19.22
C ASN A 52 -1.53 7.27 -19.24
N LEU A 53 -1.48 5.96 -19.49
CA LEU A 53 -2.68 5.13 -19.63
C LEU A 53 -3.51 5.07 -18.35
N LEU A 54 -2.88 5.01 -17.16
CA LEU A 54 -3.62 4.99 -15.89
C LEU A 54 -4.44 6.28 -15.71
N MET A 55 -3.87 7.43 -16.08
CA MET A 55 -4.58 8.71 -16.04
C MET A 55 -5.77 8.76 -17.01
N GLU A 56 -5.66 8.12 -18.19
CA GLU A 56 -6.80 8.01 -19.12
C GLU A 56 -7.94 7.14 -18.54
N PHE A 57 -7.62 6.13 -17.74
CA PHE A 57 -8.59 5.33 -16.99
C PHE A 57 -9.15 6.04 -15.73
N GLY A 58 -8.77 7.29 -15.49
CA GLY A 58 -9.30 8.12 -14.40
C GLY A 58 -8.47 8.15 -13.14
N PHE A 59 -7.24 7.59 -13.14
CA PHE A 59 -6.35 7.71 -11.99
C PHE A 59 -5.77 9.14 -11.88
N GLU A 60 -5.71 9.64 -10.65
CA GLU A 60 -4.95 10.83 -10.29
C GLU A 60 -3.53 10.44 -9.88
N ARG A 61 -2.53 11.17 -10.38
CA ARG A 61 -1.12 10.93 -10.05
C ARG A 61 -0.68 11.86 -8.91
N HIS A 62 -0.39 11.29 -7.76
CA HIS A 62 0.16 11.97 -6.59
C HIS A 62 1.66 11.68 -6.44
N ARG A 63 2.45 12.70 -6.12
CA ARG A 63 3.86 12.57 -5.76
C ARG A 63 4.07 13.21 -4.41
N GLU A 64 4.55 12.43 -3.45
CA GLU A 64 4.85 12.93 -2.11
C GLU A 64 6.24 13.56 -2.12
N CYS A 65 6.30 14.84 -2.49
CA CYS A 65 7.57 15.55 -2.70
C CYS A 65 8.43 15.67 -1.42
N GLU A 66 7.83 15.59 -0.23
CA GLU A 66 8.53 15.84 1.03
C GLU A 66 9.13 14.58 1.68
N ILE A 67 8.50 13.41 1.49
CA ILE A 67 8.85 12.18 2.21
C ILE A 67 9.64 11.21 1.32
N ASP A 68 9.20 11.03 0.08
CA ASP A 68 9.91 10.22 -0.91
C ASP A 68 9.60 10.76 -2.32
N PRO A 69 10.43 11.68 -2.84
CA PRO A 69 10.21 12.28 -4.14
C PRO A 69 10.26 11.28 -5.31
N GLN A 70 10.70 10.04 -5.07
CA GLN A 70 10.71 8.97 -6.06
C GLN A 70 9.43 8.12 -6.04
N SER A 71 8.64 8.20 -4.97
CA SER A 71 7.38 7.46 -4.86
C SER A 71 6.26 8.20 -5.58
N THR A 72 5.73 7.58 -6.63
CA THR A 72 4.51 8.02 -7.32
C THR A 72 3.37 7.09 -6.92
N CYS A 73 2.26 7.68 -6.49
CA CYS A 73 1.01 6.99 -6.21
C CYS A 73 0.00 7.34 -7.30
N TYR A 74 -0.64 6.33 -7.89
CA TYR A 74 -1.83 6.53 -8.72
C TYR A 74 -3.06 6.17 -7.89
N ARG A 75 -3.98 7.12 -7.70
CA ARG A 75 -5.22 6.93 -6.94
C ARG A 75 -6.42 6.95 -7.87
N LEU A 76 -7.35 6.02 -7.69
CA LEU A 76 -8.66 6.02 -8.32
C LEU A 76 -9.73 5.89 -7.24
N ASP A 77 -10.66 6.83 -7.26
CA ASP A 77 -11.84 6.86 -6.40
C ASP A 77 -13.07 6.53 -7.23
N CYS A 78 -13.83 5.50 -6.84
CA CYS A 78 -15.05 5.06 -7.49
C CYS A 78 -16.13 4.86 -6.43
N ASP A 79 -16.97 5.88 -6.25
CA ASP A 79 -17.91 6.00 -5.14
C ASP A 79 -17.21 5.82 -3.78
N GLU A 80 -17.57 4.77 -3.05
CA GLU A 80 -16.99 4.43 -1.74
C GLU A 80 -15.68 3.63 -1.86
N LEU A 81 -15.33 3.16 -3.06
CA LEU A 81 -14.16 2.33 -3.32
C LEU A 81 -12.94 3.17 -3.66
N HIS A 82 -11.81 2.79 -3.08
CA HIS A 82 -10.52 3.45 -3.27
C HIS A 82 -9.48 2.45 -3.69
N VAL A 83 -8.76 2.78 -4.77
CA VAL A 83 -7.61 2.01 -5.26
C VAL A 83 -6.40 2.94 -5.28
N CYS A 84 -5.29 2.51 -4.68
CA CYS A 84 -4.01 3.19 -4.76
C CYS A 84 -2.95 2.23 -5.31
N LEU A 85 -2.16 2.68 -6.29
CA LEU A 85 -1.09 1.91 -6.92
C LEU A 85 0.25 2.60 -6.72
N TRP A 86 1.24 1.84 -6.22
CA TRP A 86 2.64 2.26 -6.11
C TRP A 86 3.54 1.24 -6.80
N GLY A 87 4.81 1.60 -7.08
CA GLY A 87 5.79 0.65 -7.60
C GLY A 87 6.08 -0.55 -6.67
N PHE A 88 5.72 -0.46 -5.38
CA PHE A 88 5.95 -1.49 -4.37
C PHE A 88 4.69 -2.26 -3.93
N GLY A 89 3.50 -1.93 -4.46
CA GLY A 89 2.27 -2.59 -4.04
C GLY A 89 1.00 -1.86 -4.43
N MET A 90 -0.12 -2.37 -3.94
CA MET A 90 -1.43 -1.76 -4.14
C MET A 90 -2.25 -1.76 -2.87
N PHE A 91 -3.16 -0.80 -2.76
CA PHE A 91 -4.25 -0.81 -1.80
C PHE A 91 -5.58 -0.85 -2.55
N PHE A 92 -6.55 -1.59 -2.00
CA PHE A 92 -7.95 -1.45 -2.39
C PHE A 92 -8.85 -1.59 -1.16
N GLY A 93 -9.89 -0.76 -1.08
CA GLY A 93 -10.77 -0.76 0.08
C GLY A 93 -11.88 0.26 -0.01
N ARG A 94 -12.50 0.55 1.13
CA ARG A 94 -13.50 1.61 1.28
C ARG A 94 -13.03 2.66 2.27
N ARG A 95 -13.44 3.92 2.08
CA ARG A 95 -13.03 5.03 2.97
C ARG A 95 -13.47 4.82 4.42
N ASP A 96 -14.65 4.26 4.61
CA ASP A 96 -15.30 4.09 5.90
C ASP A 96 -14.83 2.85 6.67
N LEU A 97 -14.22 1.87 5.98
CA LEU A 97 -13.81 0.58 6.55
C LEU A 97 -12.29 0.32 6.51
N GLY A 98 -11.55 1.09 5.72
CA GLY A 98 -10.19 0.75 5.33
C GLY A 98 -10.18 -0.33 4.23
N GLY A 99 -9.08 -1.05 4.11
CA GLY A 99 -8.92 -2.00 3.00
C GLY A 99 -7.74 -2.93 3.14
N LEU A 100 -7.41 -3.57 2.02
CA LEU A 100 -6.30 -4.49 1.91
C LEU A 100 -5.16 -3.81 1.18
N PHE A 101 -3.99 -3.80 1.82
CA PHE A 101 -2.73 -3.52 1.18
C PHE A 101 -2.06 -4.85 0.79
N VAL A 102 -1.59 -4.92 -0.45
CA VAL A 102 -0.84 -6.07 -0.98
C VAL A 102 0.53 -5.58 -1.41
N ASN A 103 1.55 -6.07 -0.71
CA ASN A 103 2.94 -5.78 -1.04
C ASN A 103 3.39 -6.62 -2.25
N ARG A 104 4.21 -6.03 -3.13
CA ARG A 104 4.80 -6.69 -4.30
C ARG A 104 5.58 -7.96 -3.95
N PHE A 105 6.34 -7.94 -2.86
CA PHE A 105 7.42 -8.90 -2.63
C PHE A 105 6.96 -10.19 -1.95
N ASP A 106 5.89 -10.15 -1.15
CA ASP A 106 5.44 -11.31 -0.37
C ASP A 106 4.00 -11.74 -0.66
N PHE A 107 3.23 -10.94 -1.42
CA PHE A 107 1.81 -11.16 -1.70
C PHE A 107 1.01 -11.54 -0.46
N ARG A 108 1.25 -10.83 0.64
CA ARG A 108 0.48 -11.00 1.88
C ARG A 108 -0.48 -9.84 2.05
N PRO A 109 -1.79 -10.04 1.77
CA PRO A 109 -2.78 -9.02 2.06
C PRO A 109 -2.77 -8.69 3.55
N GLY A 110 -2.49 -7.45 3.87
CA GLY A 110 -2.61 -6.89 5.21
C GLY A 110 -3.77 -5.90 5.24
N TRP A 111 -4.55 -5.91 6.32
CA TRP A 111 -5.51 -4.83 6.53
C TRP A 111 -4.77 -3.52 6.81
N ALA A 112 -5.22 -2.43 6.19
CA ALA A 112 -4.71 -1.08 6.42
C ALA A 112 -5.88 -0.08 6.59
N PRO A 113 -5.78 0.89 7.52
CA PRO A 113 -6.65 2.05 7.55
C PRO A 113 -6.44 2.90 6.29
N ILE A 114 -7.47 3.61 5.83
CA ILE A 114 -7.35 4.51 4.68
C ILE A 114 -6.36 5.66 4.97
N GLU A 115 -6.24 6.07 6.24
CA GLU A 115 -5.33 7.13 6.71
C GLU A 115 -3.86 6.72 6.59
N SER A 116 -3.58 5.42 6.47
CA SER A 116 -2.21 4.91 6.26
C SER A 116 -1.74 5.01 4.81
N LEU A 117 -2.58 5.56 3.92
CA LEU A 117 -2.30 5.78 2.50
C LEU A 117 -1.96 7.24 2.17
N ALA A 118 -1.96 8.10 3.19
CA ALA A 118 -1.55 9.50 3.11
C ALA A 118 -0.04 9.61 3.37
#